data_AF-A0A3D3KTI1-F1
#
_entry.id   AF-A0A3D3KTI1-F1
#
_cell.length_a   1.000
_cell.length_b   1.000
_cell.length_c   1.000
_cell.angle_alpha   90.00
_cell.angle_beta   90.00
_cell.angle_gamma   90.00
#
_symmetry.space_group_name_H-M   'P 1'
#
loop_
_entity.id
_entity.type
_entity.pdbx_description
1 polymer ?
#
loop_
_entity_poly.entity_id
_entity_poly.type
_entity_poly.pdbx_seq_one_letter_code
_entity_poly.pdbx_strand_id
1 'polypeptide(L)' 'MALITKDMIINDVTMKYPQTLRVFAQFKVDSCCGGACSIETTAKADGVDVDKLLKELNKIAVASA' A
#
# COMPACT_ATOMS: atom_id res chain seq x y z
N MET A 1 11.48 -11.67 4.95
CA MET A 1 10.23 -11.37 5.69
C MET A 1 9.61 -10.13 5.11
N ALA A 2 8.50 -10.24 4.39
CA ALA A 2 7.78 -9.08 3.89
C ALA A 2 6.74 -8.66 4.95
N LEU A 3 6.76 -7.38 5.35
CA LEU A 3 6.17 -6.85 6.59
C LEU A 3 4.84 -6.10 6.37
N ILE A 4 4.46 -5.83 5.11
CA ILE A 4 3.31 -4.96 4.83
C ILE A 4 2.04 -5.79 4.85
N THR A 5 1.16 -5.47 5.81
CA THR A 5 -0.14 -6.12 5.97
C THR A 5 -1.28 -5.16 5.67
N LYS A 6 -2.43 -5.68 5.23
CA LYS A 6 -3.63 -4.90 4.88
C LYS A 6 -4.18 -4.01 6.00
N ASP A 7 -3.87 -4.36 7.24
CA ASP A 7 -4.28 -3.61 8.45
C ASP A 7 -3.43 -2.34 8.67
N MET A 8 -2.22 -2.29 8.08
CA MET A 8 -1.34 -1.13 8.19
C MET A 8 -1.91 0.09 7.50
N ILE A 9 -1.61 1.25 8.09
CA ILE A 9 -1.98 2.55 7.55
C ILE A 9 -1.10 2.88 6.35
N ILE A 10 -1.71 3.32 5.25
CA ILE A 10 -1.00 3.64 4.00
C ILE A 10 0.13 4.64 4.26
N ASN A 11 -0.15 5.69 5.04
CA ASN A 11 0.84 6.73 5.33
C ASN A 11 2.05 6.22 6.13
N ASP A 12 1.82 5.30 7.08
CA ASP A 12 2.93 4.68 7.85
C ASP A 12 3.80 3.80 6.94
N VAL A 13 3.15 3.06 6.02
CA VAL A 13 3.84 2.22 5.03
C VAL A 13 4.63 3.07 4.04
N THR A 14 4.07 4.15 3.51
CA THR A 14 4.79 5.03 2.57
C THR A 14 5.91 5.81 3.25
N MET A 15 5.78 6.15 4.54
CA MET A 15 6.86 6.74 5.33
C MET A 15 8.01 5.76 5.55
N LYS A 16 7.71 4.49 5.88
CA LYS A 16 8.72 3.44 6.07
C LYS A 16 9.33 2.96 4.76
N TYR A 17 8.54 2.92 3.70
CA TYR A 17 8.90 2.39 2.39
C TYR A 17 8.48 3.36 1.28
N PRO A 18 9.19 4.47 1.05
CA PRO A 18 8.79 5.48 0.06
C PRO A 18 8.63 4.93 -1.37
N GLN A 19 9.32 3.83 -1.69
CA GLN A 19 9.17 3.09 -2.94
C GLN A 19 7.77 2.49 -3.19
N THR A 20 7.03 2.17 -2.13
CA THR A 20 5.67 1.64 -2.27
C THR A 20 4.68 2.69 -2.76
N LEU A 21 5.02 3.97 -2.63
CA LEU A 21 4.22 5.09 -3.12
C LEU A 21 3.99 5.01 -4.64
N ARG A 22 4.97 4.49 -5.39
CA ARG A 22 4.82 4.20 -6.82
C ARG A 22 3.77 3.11 -7.08
N VAL A 23 3.66 2.11 -6.20
CA VAL A 23 2.63 1.05 -6.32
C VAL A 23 1.26 1.65 -6.08
N PHE A 24 1.06 2.39 -4.99
CA PHE A 24 -0.23 3.05 -4.71
C PHE A 24 -0.67 3.95 -5.87
N ALA A 25 0.25 4.74 -6.43
CA ALA A 25 -0.02 5.57 -7.60
C ALA A 25 -0.39 4.75 -8.86
N GLN A 26 0.25 3.59 -9.06
CA GLN A 26 -0.04 2.69 -10.20
C GLN A 26 -1.44 2.08 -10.10
N PHE A 27 -1.84 1.72 -8.88
CA PHE A 27 -3.15 1.15 -8.60
C PHE A 27 -4.24 2.22 -8.42
N LYS A 28 -3.90 3.51 -8.59
CA LYS A 28 -4.78 4.67 -8.40
C LYS A 28 -5.42 4.79 -7.01
N VAL A 29 -4.83 4.15 -6.00
CA VAL A 29 -5.32 4.21 -4.62
C VAL A 29 -5.22 5.64 -4.12
N ASP A 30 -6.35 6.23 -3.70
CA ASP A 30 -6.43 7.60 -3.19
C ASP A 30 -5.71 7.76 -1.83
N SER A 31 -4.38 7.83 -1.88
CA SER A 31 -3.52 8.00 -0.70
C SER A 31 -3.59 9.42 -0.10
N CYS A 32 -4.25 10.36 -0.80
CA CYS A 32 -4.42 11.75 -0.35
C CYS A 32 -5.53 11.89 0.68
N CYS A 33 -6.72 11.33 0.41
CA CYS A 33 -7.86 11.36 1.33
C CYS A 33 -7.93 10.10 2.20
N GLY A 34 -7.51 8.95 1.67
CA GLY A 34 -7.51 7.66 2.36
C GLY A 34 -6.16 7.26 2.98
N GLY A 35 -5.16 8.14 3.00
CA GLY A 35 -3.82 7.84 3.51
C GLY A 35 -3.79 7.52 5.02
N ALA A 36 -4.75 8.05 5.78
CA ALA A 36 -4.91 7.80 7.22
C ALA A 36 -5.65 6.48 7.52
N CYS A 37 -6.19 5.81 6.51
CA CYS A 37 -6.88 4.53 6.66
C CYS A 37 -5.95 3.35 6.36
N SER A 38 -6.38 2.17 6.80
CA SER A 38 -5.71 0.91 6.47
C SER A 38 -5.75 0.66 4.97
N ILE A 39 -4.71 0.00 4.45
CA ILE A 39 -4.60 -0.38 3.04
C ILE A 39 -5.86 -1.10 2.56
N GLU A 40 -6.42 -2.01 3.38
CA GLU A 40 -7.66 -2.72 3.03
C GLU A 40 -8.83 -1.78 2.76
N THR A 41 -9.07 -0.85 3.67
CA THR A 41 -10.22 0.05 3.64
C THR A 41 -10.15 0.96 2.42
N THR A 42 -9.00 1.57 2.19
CA THR A 42 -8.82 2.49 1.06
C THR A 42 -8.87 1.74 -0.26
N ALA A 43 -8.19 0.58 -0.37
CA ALA A 43 -8.25 -0.21 -1.59
C ALA A 43 -9.67 -0.71 -1.88
N LYS A 44 -10.43 -1.15 -0.86
CA LYS A 44 -11.85 -1.51 -1.05
C LYS A 44 -12.71 -0.31 -1.48
N ALA A 45 -12.48 0.86 -0.88
CA ALA A 45 -13.20 2.09 -1.25
C ALA A 45 -12.92 2.49 -2.71
N ASP A 46 -11.69 2.28 -3.18
CA ASP A 46 -11.24 2.54 -4.55
C ASP A 46 -11.64 1.41 -5.54
N GLY A 47 -12.16 0.28 -5.03
CA GLY A 47 -12.44 -0.92 -5.83
C GLY A 47 -11.17 -1.68 -6.29
N VAL A 48 -10.05 -1.44 -5.64
CA VAL A 48 -8.76 -2.09 -5.88
C VAL A 48 -8.66 -3.41 -5.12
N ASP A 49 -8.08 -4.40 -5.79
CA ASP A 49 -7.84 -5.72 -5.22
C ASP A 49 -6.69 -5.66 -4.21
N VAL A 50 -7.05 -5.73 -2.92
CA VAL A 50 -6.12 -5.63 -1.78
C VAL A 50 -5.01 -6.68 -1.86
N ASP A 51 -5.33 -7.89 -2.31
CA ASP A 51 -4.38 -8.99 -2.34
C ASP A 51 -3.29 -8.73 -3.39
N LYS A 52 -3.69 -8.29 -4.58
CA LYS A 52 -2.76 -7.87 -5.64
C LYS A 52 -1.91 -6.67 -5.22
N LEU A 53 -2.54 -5.68 -4.59
CA LEU A 53 -1.85 -4.48 -4.10
C LEU A 53 -0.78 -4.87 -3.08
N LEU A 54 -1.15 -5.66 -2.05
CA LEU A 54 -0.22 -6.15 -1.04
C LEU A 54 0.93 -6.96 -1.64
N LYS A 55 0.66 -7.77 -2.66
CA LYS A 55 1.69 -8.58 -3.31
C LYS A 55 2.75 -7.72 -3.97
N GLU A 56 2.35 -6.67 -4.70
CA GLU A 56 3.31 -5.73 -5.29
C GLU A 56 3.98 -4.85 -4.25
N LEU A 57 3.25 -4.37 -3.23
CA LEU A 57 3.84 -3.61 -2.12
C LEU A 57 4.96 -4.40 -1.45
N ASN A 58 4.68 -5.66 -1.08
CA ASN A 58 5.65 -6.54 -0.44
C ASN A 58 6.80 -6.91 -1.37
N LYS A 59 6.54 -7.09 -2.67
CA LYS A 59 7.59 -7.38 -3.66
C LYS A 59 8.58 -6.23 -3.79
N ILE A 60 8.12 -4.99 -3.90
CA ILE A 60 9.00 -3.82 -3.97
C ILE A 60 9.66 -3.54 -2.61
N ALA A 61 8.92 -3.69 -1.51
CA ALA A 61 9.48 -3.50 -0.17
C ALA A 61 10.64 -4.46 0.16
N VAL A 62 10.58 -5.71 -0.33
CA VAL A 62 11.65 -6.70 -0.18
C VAL A 62 12.79 -6.49 -1.20
N ALA A 63 12.49 -5.95 -2.39
CA ALA A 63 13.50 -5.74 -3.43
C ALA A 63 14.53 -4.64 -3.11
N SER A 64 14.28 -3.85 -2.07
CA SER A 64 15.21 -2.79 -1.62
C SER A 64 15.83 -3.07 -0.25
N ALA A 65 15.84 -4.35 0.16
CA ALA A 65 16.58 -4.83 1.33
C ALA A 65 17.97 -5.35 0.96
#